data_AF-A0A7J2XXW5-F1
#
_entry.id   AF-A0A7J2XXW5-F1
#
_cell.length_a   1.000
_cell.length_b   1.000
_cell.length_c   1.000
_cell.angle_alpha   90.00
_cell.angle_beta   90.00
_cell.angle_gamma   90.00
#
_symmetry.space_group_name_H-M   'P 1'
#
loop_
_entity.id
_entity.type
_entity.pdbx_description
1 polymer ?
#
loop_
_entity_poly.entity_id
_entity_poly.type
_entity_poly.pdbx_seq_one_letter_code
_entity_poly.pdbx_strand_id
1 'polypeptide(L)'
;MRVKVANKIFERSIPDKDFGIVKEKLKSVCRFEPSSATWIFDPRKALCRDPSFLQEIFGVPEDLIREEIRKYKEQLNERLNRIFESGKFAFLPCGEVREPFRLEDGLAVIEISELRDMISREGPLVLSAIISSINGYYIEEHLNELKRSSREVVIRDSGRGLIIEADAILKDLESISSVKYYVKTVREVKVYEIPILKRYGNHIEAPYFAHHWIRRIAEKSGLSVRDEVNWPDSELKLSKNFSLYDFQEAAVEGWERSGKFGTVVMPTGA
;
A
#
# COMPACT_ATOMS: atom_id res chain seq x y z
N MET A 1 -10.76 29.26 36.03
CA MET A 1 -11.15 28.28 34.97
C MET A 1 -11.25 26.90 35.61
N ARG A 2 -12.25 26.09 35.21
CA ARG A 2 -12.48 24.73 35.74
C ARG A 2 -12.27 23.68 34.67
N VAL A 3 -11.55 22.62 35.03
CA VAL A 3 -11.32 21.43 34.19
C VAL A 3 -11.79 20.20 34.95
N LYS A 4 -12.61 19.37 34.31
CA LYS A 4 -13.07 18.09 34.84
C LYS A 4 -12.32 16.94 34.14
N VAL A 5 -11.67 16.09 34.93
CA VAL A 5 -11.00 14.86 34.46
C VAL A 5 -11.58 13.70 35.25
N ALA A 6 -12.13 12.70 34.56
CA ALA A 6 -12.98 11.68 35.15
C ALA A 6 -14.09 12.31 36.02
N ASN A 7 -14.08 12.04 37.34
CA ASN A 7 -15.04 12.56 38.31
C ASN A 7 -14.50 13.69 39.19
N LYS A 8 -13.30 14.23 38.89
CA LYS A 8 -12.66 15.28 39.69
C LYS A 8 -12.63 16.60 38.93
N ILE A 9 -12.84 17.70 39.65
CA ILE A 9 -12.77 19.07 39.12
C ILE A 9 -11.51 19.73 39.67
N PHE A 10 -10.73 20.33 38.77
CA PHE A 10 -9.53 21.09 39.04
C PHE A 10 -9.79 22.54 38.65
N GLU A 11 -9.50 23.45 39.57
CA GLU A 11 -9.75 24.87 39.37
C GLU A 11 -8.47 25.68 39.53
N ARG A 12 -8.22 26.59 38.59
CA ARG A 12 -7.07 27.48 38.59
C ARG A 12 -7.53 28.88 38.17
N SER A 13 -7.08 29.91 38.89
CA SER A 13 -7.18 31.29 38.42
C SER A 13 -6.12 31.52 37.34
N ILE A 14 -6.54 32.00 36.17
CA ILE A 14 -5.66 32.23 35.01
C ILE A 14 -5.59 33.74 34.77
N PRO A 15 -4.40 34.35 34.72
CA PRO A 15 -4.25 35.77 34.40
C PRO A 15 -4.83 36.11 33.02
N ASP A 16 -5.40 37.31 32.86
CA ASP A 16 -6.02 37.75 31.61
C ASP A 16 -5.09 37.66 30.39
N LYS A 17 -3.80 37.97 30.59
CA LYS A 17 -2.76 37.88 29.55
C LYS A 17 -2.58 36.46 28.98
N ASP A 18 -2.85 35.43 29.79
CA ASP A 18 -2.64 34.02 29.44
C ASP A 18 -3.97 33.32 29.10
N PHE A 19 -5.12 33.95 29.40
CA PHE A 19 -6.44 33.38 29.26
C PHE A 19 -6.73 32.85 27.86
N GLY A 20 -6.41 33.65 26.82
CA GLY A 20 -6.61 33.25 25.43
C GLY A 20 -5.83 31.99 25.05
N ILE A 21 -4.55 31.94 25.44
CA ILE A 21 -3.66 30.80 25.15
C ILE A 21 -4.14 29.54 25.87
N VAL A 22 -4.47 29.64 27.16
CA VAL A 22 -4.95 28.50 27.95
C VAL A 22 -6.29 27.99 27.42
N LYS A 23 -7.17 28.88 26.98
CA LYS A 23 -8.46 28.52 26.35
C LYS A 23 -8.26 27.73 25.07
N GLU A 24 -7.35 28.14 24.19
CA GLU A 24 -7.08 27.40 22.95
C GLU A 24 -6.42 26.03 23.23
N LYS A 25 -5.50 25.96 24.21
CA LYS A 25 -4.96 24.66 24.67
C LYS A 25 -6.07 23.75 25.19
N LEU A 26 -6.99 24.27 26.00
CA LEU A 26 -8.14 23.51 26.50
C LEU A 26 -9.06 23.02 25.37
N LYS A 27 -9.36 23.84 24.36
CA LYS A 27 -10.17 23.38 23.21
C LYS A 27 -9.55 22.19 22.47
N SER A 28 -8.22 22.07 22.49
CA SER A 28 -7.50 21.03 21.79
C SER A 28 -7.64 19.64 22.42
N VAL A 29 -7.93 19.53 23.72
CA VAL A 29 -8.07 18.25 24.45
C VAL A 29 -9.33 18.12 25.31
N CYS A 30 -10.13 19.19 25.42
CA CYS A 30 -11.36 19.23 26.20
C CYS A 30 -12.56 19.65 25.34
N ARG A 31 -13.76 19.36 25.84
CA ARG A 31 -15.03 19.95 25.39
C ARG A 31 -15.55 20.90 26.46
N PHE A 32 -16.12 22.03 26.06
CA PHE A 32 -16.69 22.98 27.02
C PHE A 32 -18.15 22.61 27.30
N GLU A 33 -18.51 22.50 28.59
CA GLU A 33 -19.89 22.32 29.05
C GLU A 33 -20.43 23.66 29.56
N PRO A 34 -21.38 24.31 28.84
CA PRO A 34 -21.86 25.64 29.19
C PRO A 34 -22.64 25.68 30.50
N SER A 35 -23.44 24.64 30.80
CA SER A 35 -24.30 24.58 31.99
C SER A 35 -23.51 24.63 33.30
N SER A 36 -22.34 24.00 33.31
CA SER A 36 -21.45 23.96 34.46
C SER A 36 -20.23 24.87 34.28
N ALA A 37 -20.14 25.66 33.20
CA ALA A 37 -18.96 26.45 32.84
C ALA A 37 -17.62 25.71 33.08
N THR A 38 -17.55 24.45 32.65
CA THR A 38 -16.43 23.53 32.93
C THR A 38 -15.91 22.91 31.64
N TRP A 39 -14.58 22.82 31.52
CA TRP A 39 -13.93 22.09 30.45
C TRP A 39 -13.83 20.62 30.82
N ILE A 40 -14.53 19.75 30.11
CA ILE A 40 -14.48 18.30 30.32
C ILE A 40 -13.37 17.73 29.46
N PHE A 41 -12.44 17.02 30.07
CA PHE A 41 -11.40 16.27 29.37
C PHE A 41 -12.02 15.28 28.39
N ASP A 42 -11.51 15.29 27.16
CA ASP A 42 -12.00 14.45 26.08
C ASP A 42 -10.86 13.50 25.64
N PRO A 43 -10.85 12.25 26.13
CA PRO A 43 -9.83 11.27 25.80
C PRO A 43 -9.65 11.06 24.29
N ARG A 44 -10.73 11.24 23.51
CA ARG A 44 -10.69 11.15 22.04
C ARG A 44 -9.72 12.18 21.46
N LYS A 45 -9.81 13.43 21.92
CA LYS A 45 -8.93 14.52 21.46
C LYS A 45 -7.50 14.35 21.98
N ALA A 46 -7.36 13.83 23.20
CA ALA A 46 -6.06 13.59 23.83
C ALA A 46 -5.25 12.46 23.17
N LEU A 47 -5.88 11.57 22.39
CA LEU A 47 -5.15 10.64 21.52
C LEU A 47 -4.42 11.34 20.37
N CYS A 48 -4.86 12.55 20.00
CA CYS A 48 -4.35 13.31 18.86
C CYS A 48 -3.45 14.50 19.26
N ARG A 49 -3.49 14.90 20.53
CA ARG A 49 -2.85 16.13 21.04
C ARG A 49 -2.32 15.88 22.42
N ASP A 50 -1.20 16.52 22.75
CA ASP A 50 -0.55 16.38 24.04
C ASP A 50 -1.38 17.05 25.18
N PRO A 51 -1.86 16.27 26.17
CA PRO A 51 -2.60 16.80 27.32
C PRO A 51 -1.71 17.22 28.49
N SER A 52 -0.37 17.16 28.38
CA SER A 52 0.60 17.47 29.45
C SER A 52 0.34 18.81 30.15
N PHE A 53 -0.11 19.83 29.41
CA PHE A 53 -0.40 21.16 29.97
C PHE A 53 -1.49 21.14 31.06
N LEU A 54 -2.36 20.11 31.11
CA LEU A 54 -3.35 19.95 32.18
C LEU A 54 -2.67 19.71 33.54
N GLN A 55 -1.56 18.98 33.55
CA GLN A 55 -0.74 18.80 34.74
C GLN A 55 -0.05 20.11 35.12
N GLU A 56 0.61 20.76 34.16
CA GLU A 56 1.39 21.98 34.40
C GLU A 56 0.53 23.14 34.94
N ILE A 57 -0.64 23.37 34.32
CA ILE A 57 -1.47 24.54 34.60
C ILE A 57 -2.50 24.25 35.68
N PHE A 58 -3.17 23.09 35.62
CA PHE A 58 -4.30 22.76 36.49
C PHE A 58 -3.93 21.79 37.61
N GLY A 59 -2.70 21.25 37.64
CA GLY A 59 -2.28 20.30 38.66
C GLY A 59 -2.99 18.95 38.56
N VAL A 60 -3.50 18.60 37.37
CA VAL A 60 -4.15 17.31 37.15
C VAL A 60 -3.09 16.20 37.28
N PRO A 61 -3.31 15.15 38.10
CA PRO A 61 -2.40 14.03 38.20
C PRO A 61 -2.23 13.34 36.83
N GLU A 62 -0.98 13.11 36.43
CA GLU A 62 -0.65 12.48 35.15
C GLU A 62 -1.27 11.08 35.02
N ASP A 63 -1.24 10.29 36.10
CA ASP A 63 -1.84 8.95 36.13
C ASP A 63 -3.33 8.97 35.82
N LEU A 64 -4.05 10.00 36.27
CA LEU A 64 -5.48 10.14 36.00
C LEU A 64 -5.74 10.42 34.51
N ILE A 65 -4.90 11.26 33.88
CA ILE A 65 -4.98 11.55 32.45
C ILE A 65 -4.68 10.27 31.66
N ARG A 66 -3.59 9.57 32.01
CA ARG A 66 -3.16 8.32 31.35
C ARG A 66 -4.23 7.23 31.47
N GLU A 67 -4.86 7.09 32.64
CA GLU A 67 -5.89 6.09 32.88
C GLU A 67 -7.13 6.33 31.99
N GLU A 68 -7.60 7.58 31.89
CA GLU A 68 -8.76 7.91 31.05
C GLU A 68 -8.46 7.72 29.56
N ILE A 69 -7.25 8.06 29.11
CA ILE A 69 -6.80 7.78 27.73
C ILE A 69 -6.75 6.27 27.49
N ARG A 70 -6.18 5.50 28.43
CA ARG A 70 -6.07 4.04 28.30
C ARG A 70 -7.44 3.37 28.18
N LYS A 71 -8.39 3.71 29.05
CA LYS A 71 -9.77 3.17 29.01
C LYS A 71 -10.43 3.46 27.66
N TYR A 72 -10.31 4.69 27.16
CA TYR A 72 -10.87 5.06 25.88
C TYR A 72 -10.17 4.33 24.72
N LYS A 73 -8.85 4.19 24.77
CA LYS A 73 -8.06 3.46 23.76
C LYS A 73 -8.47 1.99 23.69
N GLU A 74 -8.71 1.33 24.82
CA GLU A 74 -9.18 -0.06 24.87
C GLU A 74 -10.56 -0.21 24.20
N GLN A 75 -11.52 0.65 24.55
CA GLN A 75 -12.85 0.68 23.92
C GLN A 75 -12.78 0.97 22.41
N LEU A 76 -11.92 1.92 22.02
CA LEU A 76 -11.70 2.25 20.62
C LEU A 76 -11.09 1.07 19.86
N ASN A 77 -10.11 0.38 20.43
CA ASN A 77 -9.50 -0.79 19.80
C ASN A 77 -10.51 -1.91 19.56
N GLU A 78 -11.34 -2.24 20.55
CA GLU A 78 -12.40 -3.23 20.37
C GLU A 78 -13.35 -2.83 19.23
N ARG A 79 -13.70 -1.55 19.15
CA ARG A 79 -14.56 -1.03 18.09
C ARG A 79 -13.89 -1.11 16.71
N LEU A 80 -12.62 -0.75 16.61
CA LEU A 80 -11.85 -0.85 15.38
C LEU A 80 -11.70 -2.30 14.91
N ASN A 81 -11.50 -3.25 15.84
CA ASN A 81 -11.45 -4.68 15.52
C ASN A 81 -12.77 -5.19 14.93
N ARG A 82 -13.90 -4.86 15.55
CA ARG A 82 -15.23 -5.27 15.03
C ARG A 82 -15.50 -4.70 13.64
N ILE A 83 -15.11 -3.44 13.39
CA ILE A 83 -15.25 -2.81 12.07
C ILE A 83 -14.36 -3.52 11.05
N PHE A 84 -13.14 -3.88 11.44
CA PHE A 84 -12.22 -4.62 10.59
C PHE A 84 -12.71 -6.02 10.23
N GLU A 85 -13.24 -6.76 11.20
CA GLU A 85 -13.89 -8.06 10.99
C GLU A 85 -15.09 -7.99 10.05
N SER A 86 -15.78 -6.84 10.01
CA SER A 86 -16.90 -6.60 9.08
C SER A 86 -16.46 -6.28 7.63
N GLY A 87 -15.15 -6.22 7.37
CA GLY A 87 -14.61 -5.97 6.02
C GLY A 87 -14.32 -4.49 5.74
N LYS A 88 -14.21 -3.64 6.76
CA LYS A 88 -13.90 -2.21 6.62
C LYS A 88 -12.60 -1.84 7.32
N PHE A 89 -11.84 -0.92 6.75
CA PHE A 89 -10.76 -0.29 7.51
C PHE A 89 -11.24 1.01 8.15
N ALA A 90 -10.90 1.22 9.41
CA ALA A 90 -11.29 2.42 10.14
C ALA A 90 -10.14 2.97 11.01
N PHE A 91 -10.18 4.28 11.23
CA PHE A 91 -9.30 4.97 12.16
C PHE A 91 -10.00 6.16 12.82
N LEU A 92 -9.48 6.60 13.97
CA LEU A 92 -9.91 7.83 14.62
C LEU A 92 -9.17 9.01 13.98
N PRO A 93 -9.85 9.92 13.26
CA PRO A 93 -9.19 11.05 12.62
C PRO A 93 -8.77 12.13 13.65
N CYS A 94 -7.56 12.65 13.47
CA CYS A 94 -6.99 13.76 14.25
C CYS A 94 -7.10 15.12 13.53
N GLY A 95 -7.85 15.17 12.43
CA GLY A 95 -8.07 16.35 11.61
C GLY A 95 -9.16 16.11 10.57
N GLU A 96 -9.06 16.80 9.44
CA GLU A 96 -9.97 16.60 8.31
C GLU A 96 -9.82 15.20 7.72
N VAL A 97 -10.96 14.56 7.47
CA VAL A 97 -11.03 13.28 6.76
C VAL A 97 -10.99 13.58 5.27
N ARG A 98 -10.04 12.96 4.57
CA ARG A 98 -9.89 13.08 3.11
C ARG A 98 -10.53 11.88 2.43
N GLU A 99 -10.98 12.09 1.20
CA GLU A 99 -11.36 10.99 0.32
C GLU A 99 -10.19 9.99 0.19
N PRO A 100 -10.48 8.68 0.08
CA PRO A 100 -11.80 8.04 -0.07
C PRO A 100 -12.54 7.74 1.26
N PHE A 101 -12.01 8.16 2.41
CA PHE A 101 -12.61 7.82 3.70
C PHE A 101 -13.91 8.58 3.96
N ARG A 102 -14.89 7.90 4.55
CA ARG A 102 -16.18 8.46 4.97
C ARG A 102 -16.24 8.53 6.49
N LEU A 103 -16.88 9.58 7.02
CA LEU A 103 -17.05 9.72 8.46
C LEU A 103 -18.27 8.94 8.93
N GLU A 104 -18.07 7.89 9.71
CA GLU A 104 -19.12 7.06 10.32
C GLU A 104 -18.93 7.06 11.84
N ASP A 105 -19.91 7.59 12.59
CA ASP A 105 -19.90 7.60 14.06
C ASP A 105 -18.57 8.09 14.68
N GLY A 106 -18.00 9.15 14.09
CA GLY A 106 -16.76 9.79 14.51
C GLY A 106 -15.47 9.09 14.11
N LEU A 107 -15.53 8.03 13.31
CA LEU A 107 -14.39 7.33 12.71
C LEU A 107 -14.33 7.60 11.20
N ALA A 108 -13.14 7.60 10.64
CA ALA A 108 -12.91 7.61 9.20
C ALA A 108 -12.85 6.16 8.72
N VAL A 109 -13.70 5.80 7.75
CA VAL A 109 -13.97 4.41 7.34
C VAL A 109 -13.90 4.26 5.82
N ILE A 110 -13.41 3.11 5.35
CA ILE A 110 -13.47 2.68 3.95
C ILE A 110 -13.76 1.16 3.89
N GLU A 111 -14.55 0.74 2.92
CA GLU A 111 -14.75 -0.68 2.63
C GLU A 111 -13.49 -1.28 2.01
N ILE A 112 -13.05 -2.46 2.47
CA ILE A 112 -11.88 -3.13 1.90
C ILE A 112 -12.14 -3.54 0.44
N SER A 113 -13.39 -3.85 0.09
CA SER A 113 -13.80 -4.10 -1.31
C SER A 113 -13.64 -2.84 -2.18
N GLU A 114 -14.09 -1.68 -1.71
CA GLU A 114 -13.93 -0.40 -2.41
C GLU A 114 -12.45 -0.08 -2.62
N LEU A 115 -11.62 -0.30 -1.60
CA LEU A 115 -10.17 -0.15 -1.71
C LEU A 115 -9.58 -1.08 -2.78
N ARG A 116 -10.01 -2.35 -2.84
CA ARG A 116 -9.58 -3.29 -3.88
C ARG A 116 -10.01 -2.84 -5.27
N ASP A 117 -11.24 -2.39 -5.43
CA ASP A 117 -11.77 -1.89 -6.71
C ASP A 117 -11.03 -0.63 -7.18
N MET A 118 -10.63 0.25 -6.26
CA MET A 118 -9.77 1.40 -6.57
C MET A 118 -8.38 0.95 -7.03
N ILE A 119 -7.75 0.01 -6.30
CA ILE A 119 -6.44 -0.55 -6.69
C ILE A 119 -6.51 -1.22 -8.06
N SER A 120 -7.58 -1.96 -8.37
CA SER A 120 -7.74 -2.62 -9.67
C SER A 120 -7.97 -1.64 -10.83
N ARG A 121 -8.60 -0.48 -10.59
CA ARG A 121 -8.89 0.51 -11.64
C ARG A 121 -7.73 1.47 -11.90
N GLU A 122 -7.05 1.88 -10.84
CA GLU A 122 -6.09 2.99 -10.87
C GLU A 122 -4.64 2.54 -10.61
N GLY A 123 -4.46 1.30 -10.15
CA GLY A 123 -3.17 0.70 -9.86
C GLY A 123 -2.74 0.82 -8.38
N PRO A 124 -1.60 0.17 -8.01
CA PRO A 124 -1.16 0.06 -6.62
C PRO A 124 -0.74 1.40 -5.97
N LEU A 125 -0.38 2.42 -6.74
CA LEU A 125 -0.08 3.78 -6.23
C LEU A 125 -1.22 4.37 -5.39
N VAL A 126 -2.46 4.00 -5.69
CA VAL A 126 -3.63 4.48 -4.94
C VAL A 126 -3.58 4.07 -3.48
N LEU A 127 -3.08 2.87 -3.17
CA LEU A 127 -2.94 2.46 -1.78
C LEU A 127 -1.94 3.35 -1.04
N SER A 128 -0.83 3.72 -1.66
CA SER A 128 0.16 4.62 -1.05
C SER A 128 -0.43 6.00 -0.77
N ALA A 129 -1.22 6.53 -1.72
CA ALA A 129 -1.93 7.79 -1.55
C ALA A 129 -2.95 7.71 -0.39
N ILE A 130 -3.73 6.63 -0.33
CA ILE A 130 -4.71 6.38 0.74
C ILE A 130 -4.01 6.29 2.11
N ILE A 131 -2.93 5.51 2.22
CA ILE A 131 -2.16 5.41 3.46
C ILE A 131 -1.62 6.78 3.89
N SER A 132 -1.12 7.58 2.95
CA SER A 132 -0.62 8.94 3.26
C SER A 132 -1.70 9.91 3.73
N SER A 133 -2.97 9.62 3.43
CA SER A 133 -4.12 10.41 3.87
C SER A 133 -4.66 10.02 5.25
N ILE A 134 -4.18 8.89 5.81
CA ILE A 134 -4.52 8.48 7.17
C ILE A 134 -3.83 9.43 8.15
N ASN A 135 -4.63 10.24 8.83
CA ASN A 135 -4.17 11.15 9.87
C ASN A 135 -4.92 10.89 11.17
N GLY A 136 -4.38 9.99 11.99
CA GLY A 136 -4.83 9.81 13.36
C GLY A 136 -4.51 8.43 13.92
N TYR A 137 -5.35 7.99 14.86
CA TYR A 137 -5.11 6.75 15.59
C TYR A 137 -5.75 5.55 14.87
N TYR A 138 -4.94 4.53 14.59
CA TYR A 138 -5.36 3.27 13.98
C TYR A 138 -4.61 2.10 14.62
N ILE A 139 -5.07 0.88 14.35
CA ILE A 139 -4.39 -0.36 14.72
C ILE A 139 -3.41 -0.73 13.60
N GLU A 140 -2.12 -0.86 13.93
CA GLU A 140 -1.06 -1.08 12.93
C GLU A 140 -1.23 -2.41 12.20
N GLU A 141 -1.71 -3.44 12.88
CA GLU A 141 -1.99 -4.76 12.33
C GLU A 141 -3.00 -4.67 11.18
N HIS A 142 -4.09 -3.91 11.35
CA HIS A 142 -5.11 -3.72 10.30
C HIS A 142 -4.51 -3.04 9.07
N LEU A 143 -3.66 -2.02 9.27
CA LEU A 143 -2.99 -1.34 8.17
C LEU A 143 -2.01 -2.26 7.44
N ASN A 144 -1.31 -3.13 8.18
CA ASN A 144 -0.41 -4.11 7.60
C ASN A 144 -1.16 -5.17 6.78
N GLU A 145 -2.36 -5.58 7.20
CA GLU A 145 -3.21 -6.47 6.40
C GLU A 145 -3.72 -5.83 5.12
N LEU A 146 -4.08 -4.54 5.16
CA LEU A 146 -4.37 -3.78 3.94
C LEU A 146 -3.18 -3.77 2.98
N LYS A 147 -1.97 -3.52 3.48
CA LYS A 147 -0.72 -3.56 2.68
C LYS A 147 -0.39 -4.94 2.13
N ARG A 148 -0.82 -6.02 2.79
CA ARG A 148 -0.66 -7.39 2.28
C ARG A 148 -1.61 -7.66 1.12
N SER A 149 -2.81 -7.07 1.15
CA SER A 149 -3.81 -7.19 0.08
C SER A 149 -3.36 -6.57 -1.25
N SER A 150 -2.32 -5.73 -1.26
CA SER A 150 -1.70 -5.13 -2.45
C SER A 150 -0.41 -5.83 -2.91
N ARG A 151 -0.09 -7.00 -2.37
CA ARG A 151 1.11 -7.76 -2.74
C ARG A 151 0.88 -8.69 -3.94
N GLU A 152 -0.07 -8.37 -4.81
CA GLU A 152 -0.36 -9.15 -5.99
C GLU A 152 0.20 -8.46 -7.24
N VAL A 153 1.03 -9.17 -8.00
CA VAL A 153 1.45 -8.78 -9.35
C VAL A 153 0.51 -9.45 -10.32
N VAL A 154 -0.24 -8.66 -11.07
CA VAL A 154 -1.11 -9.19 -12.13
C VAL A 154 -0.35 -9.18 -13.44
N ILE A 155 -0.31 -10.34 -14.11
CA ILE A 155 0.23 -10.48 -15.46
C ILE A 155 -0.93 -10.86 -16.38
N ARG A 156 -1.31 -9.96 -17.29
CA ARG A 156 -2.41 -10.15 -18.25
C ARG A 156 -1.90 -10.32 -19.67
N ASP A 157 -2.63 -11.09 -20.46
CA ASP A 157 -2.43 -11.16 -21.91
C ASP A 157 -3.06 -9.96 -22.63
N SER A 158 -2.29 -9.29 -23.51
CA SER A 158 -2.79 -8.21 -24.39
C SER A 158 -3.00 -8.65 -25.84
N GLY A 159 -2.67 -9.89 -26.17
CA GLY A 159 -2.60 -10.42 -27.54
C GLY A 159 -1.38 -9.96 -28.35
N ARG A 160 -0.61 -8.99 -27.85
CA ARG A 160 0.67 -8.54 -28.43
C ARG A 160 1.86 -8.74 -27.49
N GLY A 161 1.58 -9.08 -26.25
CA GLY A 161 2.55 -9.22 -25.17
C GLY A 161 1.83 -9.36 -23.82
N LEU A 162 2.54 -9.02 -22.77
CA LEU A 162 2.10 -9.07 -21.39
C LEU A 162 1.89 -7.66 -20.87
N ILE A 163 0.80 -7.43 -20.15
CA ILE A 163 0.58 -6.23 -19.34
C ILE A 163 0.86 -6.61 -17.89
N ILE A 164 1.74 -5.84 -17.24
CA ILE A 164 2.14 -6.03 -15.85
C ILE A 164 1.57 -4.87 -15.03
N GLU A 165 0.81 -5.20 -13.99
CA GLU A 165 0.23 -4.24 -13.05
C GLU A 165 0.90 -4.44 -11.67
N ALA A 166 2.02 -3.75 -11.40
CA ALA A 166 2.71 -3.81 -10.11
C ALA A 166 3.80 -2.74 -9.89
N ASP A 167 3.53 -1.76 -9.01
CA ASP A 167 4.51 -0.72 -8.62
C ASP A 167 5.69 -1.27 -7.83
N ALA A 168 5.43 -2.28 -6.99
CA ALA A 168 6.39 -2.83 -6.05
C ALA A 168 7.63 -3.45 -6.73
N ILE A 169 7.54 -3.82 -8.00
CA ILE A 169 8.64 -4.40 -8.79
C ILE A 169 9.12 -3.49 -9.92
N LEU A 170 8.58 -2.27 -10.10
CA LEU A 170 8.96 -1.42 -11.25
C LEU A 170 10.46 -1.17 -11.31
N LYS A 171 11.06 -0.84 -10.16
CA LYS A 171 12.51 -0.62 -10.06
C LYS A 171 13.31 -1.89 -10.34
N ASP A 172 12.81 -3.04 -9.93
CA ASP A 172 13.46 -4.32 -10.17
C ASP A 172 13.32 -4.75 -11.64
N LEU A 173 12.21 -4.38 -12.29
CA LEU A 173 11.98 -4.60 -13.73
C LEU A 173 12.88 -3.73 -14.61
N GLU A 174 13.42 -2.60 -14.11
CA GLU A 174 14.44 -1.83 -14.83
C GLU A 174 15.69 -2.67 -15.15
N SER A 175 16.01 -3.67 -14.31
CA SER A 175 17.14 -4.58 -14.53
C SER A 175 17.00 -5.46 -15.78
N ILE A 176 15.78 -5.63 -16.28
CA ILE A 176 15.46 -6.36 -17.51
C ILE A 176 14.81 -5.44 -18.56
N SER A 177 15.00 -4.12 -18.45
CA SER A 177 14.36 -3.15 -19.35
C SER A 177 14.95 -3.13 -20.75
N SER A 178 16.17 -3.64 -20.93
CA SER A 178 16.88 -3.59 -22.21
C SER A 178 17.69 -4.86 -22.50
N VAL A 179 17.89 -5.11 -23.79
CA VAL A 179 18.82 -6.14 -24.29
C VAL A 179 19.97 -5.44 -24.99
N LYS A 180 21.18 -5.76 -24.58
CA LYS A 180 22.41 -5.31 -25.24
C LYS A 180 22.85 -6.33 -26.28
N TYR A 181 23.08 -5.88 -27.51
CA TYR A 181 23.65 -6.71 -28.57
C TYR A 181 24.92 -6.09 -29.12
N TYR A 182 25.87 -6.97 -29.47
CA TYR A 182 27.21 -6.60 -29.89
C TYR A 182 27.35 -6.82 -31.40
N VAL A 183 27.63 -5.75 -32.13
CA VAL A 183 27.90 -5.81 -33.57
C VAL A 183 29.38 -5.65 -33.79
N LYS A 184 30.03 -6.71 -34.26
CA LYS A 184 31.44 -6.67 -34.64
C LYS A 184 31.57 -5.98 -35.99
N THR A 185 32.21 -4.82 -36.01
CA THR A 185 32.60 -4.13 -37.25
C THR A 185 34.08 -4.38 -37.56
N VAL A 186 34.54 -3.93 -38.73
CA VAL A 186 35.93 -4.11 -39.18
C VAL A 186 36.95 -3.43 -38.25
N ARG A 187 36.55 -2.41 -37.47
CA ARG A 187 37.44 -1.60 -36.61
C ARG A 187 37.15 -1.73 -35.12
N GLU A 188 35.91 -2.02 -34.74
CA GLU A 188 35.48 -2.01 -33.33
C GLU A 188 34.23 -2.89 -33.10
N VAL A 189 33.99 -3.26 -31.84
CA VAL A 189 32.70 -3.85 -31.43
C VAL A 189 31.79 -2.73 -30.97
N LYS A 190 30.68 -2.52 -31.68
CA LYS A 190 29.64 -1.58 -31.29
C LYS A 190 28.61 -2.28 -30.42
N VAL A 191 28.28 -1.67 -29.29
CA VAL A 191 27.21 -2.13 -28.40
C VAL A 191 25.97 -1.31 -28.68
N TYR A 192 24.86 -2.00 -28.93
CA TYR A 192 23.56 -1.39 -29.12
C TYR A 192 22.63 -1.89 -28.02
N GLU A 193 21.75 -1.03 -27.54
CA GLU A 193 20.81 -1.31 -26.47
C GLU A 193 19.39 -1.13 -26.98
N ILE A 194 18.57 -2.19 -26.90
CA ILE A 194 17.17 -2.18 -27.33
C ILE A 194 16.30 -2.26 -26.08
N PRO A 195 15.40 -1.28 -25.82
CA PRO A 195 14.43 -1.38 -24.75
C PRO A 195 13.41 -2.48 -25.08
N ILE A 196 13.25 -3.43 -24.16
CA ILE A 196 12.28 -4.54 -24.30
C ILE A 196 11.03 -4.32 -23.46
N LEU A 197 11.09 -3.48 -22.42
CA LEU A 197 9.93 -3.08 -21.64
C LEU A 197 9.46 -1.69 -22.06
N LYS A 198 8.15 -1.51 -22.22
CA LYS A 198 7.54 -0.21 -22.50
C LYS A 198 6.62 0.20 -21.36
N ARG A 199 6.83 1.41 -20.83
CA ARG A 199 6.01 1.95 -19.74
C ARG A 199 4.87 2.80 -20.31
N TYR A 200 3.65 2.50 -19.91
CA TYR A 200 2.43 3.26 -20.26
C TYR A 200 1.68 3.61 -18.97
N GLY A 201 1.91 4.83 -18.46
CA GLY A 201 1.35 5.25 -17.18
C GLY A 201 1.77 4.31 -16.04
N ASN A 202 0.77 3.60 -15.49
CA ASN A 202 0.93 2.66 -14.37
C ASN A 202 1.14 1.20 -14.79
N HIS A 203 1.29 0.94 -16.09
CA HIS A 203 1.48 -0.40 -16.63
C HIS A 203 2.81 -0.54 -17.37
N ILE A 204 3.38 -1.74 -17.34
CA ILE A 204 4.49 -2.13 -18.21
C ILE A 204 3.99 -3.15 -19.23
N GLU A 205 4.25 -2.86 -20.50
CA GLU A 205 4.13 -3.83 -21.58
C GLU A 205 5.46 -4.57 -21.72
N ALA A 206 5.42 -5.89 -21.66
CA ALA A 206 6.56 -6.78 -21.79
C ALA A 206 6.31 -7.85 -22.85
N PRO A 207 7.35 -8.36 -23.53
CA PRO A 207 7.21 -9.50 -24.42
C PRO A 207 6.92 -10.79 -23.63
N TYR A 208 6.23 -11.76 -24.26
CA TYR A 208 5.86 -13.04 -23.60
C TYR A 208 7.04 -13.78 -22.98
N PHE A 209 8.23 -13.71 -23.59
CA PHE A 209 9.42 -14.36 -23.05
C PHE A 209 9.85 -13.82 -21.67
N ALA A 210 9.45 -12.58 -21.33
CA ALA A 210 9.79 -11.96 -20.05
C ALA A 210 8.91 -12.48 -18.89
N HIS A 211 7.83 -13.22 -19.17
CA HIS A 211 6.87 -13.73 -18.18
C HIS A 211 7.56 -14.32 -16.94
N HIS A 212 8.47 -15.27 -17.17
CA HIS A 212 9.15 -15.99 -16.10
C HIS A 212 10.11 -15.10 -15.31
N TRP A 213 10.72 -14.10 -15.93
CA TRP A 213 11.58 -13.13 -15.23
C TRP A 213 10.74 -12.22 -14.33
N ILE A 214 9.59 -11.75 -14.82
CA ILE A 214 8.64 -10.94 -14.04
C ILE A 214 8.13 -11.73 -12.84
N ARG A 215 7.69 -12.97 -13.05
CA ARG A 215 7.26 -13.87 -11.96
C ARG A 215 8.36 -14.06 -10.92
N ARG A 216 9.60 -14.35 -11.36
CA ARG A 216 10.74 -14.54 -10.44
C ARG A 216 11.09 -13.27 -9.66
N ILE A 217 10.99 -12.10 -10.29
CA ILE A 217 11.19 -10.81 -9.62
C ILE A 217 10.10 -10.58 -8.57
N ALA A 218 8.83 -10.84 -8.92
CA ALA A 218 7.70 -10.75 -7.99
C ALA A 218 7.86 -11.69 -6.78
N GLU A 219 8.18 -12.96 -7.02
CA GLU A 219 8.42 -13.96 -5.97
C GLU A 219 9.58 -13.59 -5.05
N LYS A 220 10.71 -13.12 -5.62
CA LYS A 220 11.86 -12.64 -4.83
C LYS A 220 11.50 -11.45 -3.94
N SER A 221 10.59 -10.61 -4.41
CA SER A 221 10.09 -9.45 -3.66
C SER A 221 8.93 -9.82 -2.71
N GLY A 222 8.62 -11.11 -2.55
CA GLY A 222 7.61 -11.61 -1.62
C GLY A 222 6.17 -11.28 -2.02
N LEU A 223 5.93 -11.13 -3.32
CA LEU A 223 4.63 -10.84 -3.93
C LEU A 223 3.99 -12.13 -4.47
N SER A 224 2.67 -12.24 -4.35
CA SER A 224 1.89 -13.25 -5.07
C SER A 224 1.74 -12.84 -6.53
N VAL A 225 1.70 -13.81 -7.45
CA VAL A 225 1.51 -13.56 -8.89
C VAL A 225 0.17 -14.11 -9.31
N ARG A 226 -0.67 -13.25 -9.87
CA ARG A 226 -1.92 -13.62 -10.54
C ARG A 226 -1.65 -13.67 -12.03
N ASP A 227 -1.64 -14.88 -12.57
CA ASP A 227 -1.38 -15.15 -13.99
C ASP A 227 -2.72 -15.25 -14.72
N GLU A 228 -3.02 -14.26 -15.54
CA GLU A 228 -4.19 -14.20 -16.42
C GLU A 228 -3.75 -14.31 -17.89
N VAL A 229 -2.60 -14.95 -18.15
CA VAL A 229 -2.10 -15.15 -19.50
C VAL A 229 -2.77 -16.36 -20.13
N ASN A 230 -3.40 -16.16 -21.29
CA ASN A 230 -4.02 -17.25 -22.04
C ASN A 230 -2.96 -17.95 -22.89
N TRP A 231 -2.30 -18.94 -22.31
CA TRP A 231 -1.33 -19.75 -23.05
C TRP A 231 -2.05 -20.64 -24.07
N PRO A 232 -1.54 -20.73 -25.30
CA PRO A 232 -2.15 -21.59 -26.30
C PRO A 232 -1.98 -23.07 -25.89
N ASP A 233 -3.08 -23.70 -25.46
CA ASP A 233 -3.13 -25.12 -25.12
C ASP A 233 -3.47 -26.02 -26.32
N SER A 234 -3.92 -25.42 -27.42
CA SER A 234 -4.29 -26.14 -28.63
C SER A 234 -3.04 -26.57 -29.40
N GLU A 235 -2.95 -27.86 -29.70
CA GLU A 235 -1.92 -28.42 -30.56
C GLU A 235 -1.93 -27.72 -31.93
N LEU A 236 -0.81 -27.07 -32.27
CA LEU A 236 -0.65 -26.40 -33.55
C LEU A 236 -0.55 -27.45 -34.65
N LYS A 237 -1.60 -27.57 -35.46
CA LYS A 237 -1.56 -28.41 -36.67
C LYS A 237 -0.71 -27.74 -37.74
N LEU A 238 0.52 -28.22 -37.88
CA LEU A 238 1.40 -27.81 -38.97
C LEU A 238 0.83 -28.33 -40.30
N SER A 239 0.81 -27.48 -41.32
CA SER A 239 0.30 -27.81 -42.66
C SER A 239 1.20 -28.75 -43.46
N LYS A 240 2.43 -28.98 -42.99
CA LYS A 240 3.43 -29.86 -43.59
C LYS A 240 4.14 -30.64 -42.50
N ASN A 241 4.58 -31.85 -42.84
CA ASN A 241 5.47 -32.63 -42.00
C ASN A 241 6.87 -32.03 -42.09
N PHE A 242 7.31 -31.41 -41.00
CA PHE A 242 8.69 -30.95 -40.85
C PHE A 242 9.42 -31.95 -39.95
N SER A 243 10.64 -32.30 -40.33
CA SER A 243 11.59 -32.98 -39.45
C SER A 243 12.59 -31.94 -38.94
N LEU A 244 12.82 -31.92 -37.64
CA LEU A 244 13.89 -31.14 -37.06
C LEU A 244 15.24 -31.76 -37.45
N TYR A 245 16.26 -30.93 -37.66
CA TYR A 245 17.64 -31.42 -37.69
C TYR A 245 18.06 -31.84 -36.27
N ASP A 246 19.04 -32.75 -36.15
CA ASP A 246 19.51 -33.28 -34.86
C ASP A 246 19.86 -32.17 -33.85
N PHE A 247 20.46 -31.07 -34.30
CA PHE A 247 20.80 -29.94 -33.43
C PHE A 247 19.58 -29.11 -32.99
N GLN A 248 18.53 -29.04 -33.82
CA GLN A 248 17.27 -28.38 -33.47
C GLN A 248 16.49 -29.22 -32.46
N GLU A 249 16.43 -30.53 -32.66
CA GLU A 249 15.83 -31.47 -31.73
C GLU A 249 16.54 -31.43 -30.37
N ALA A 250 17.88 -31.51 -30.37
CA ALA A 250 18.68 -31.40 -29.15
C ALA A 250 18.47 -30.07 -28.41
N ALA A 251 18.28 -28.96 -29.14
CA ALA A 251 17.99 -27.66 -28.55
C ALA A 251 16.59 -27.58 -27.93
N VAL A 252 15.58 -28.15 -28.60
CA VAL A 252 14.20 -28.22 -28.07
C VAL A 252 14.18 -29.12 -26.83
N GLU A 253 14.76 -30.31 -26.88
CA GLU A 253 14.84 -31.20 -25.73
C GLU A 253 15.62 -30.58 -24.57
N GLY A 254 16.69 -29.84 -24.86
CA GLY A 254 17.47 -29.13 -23.84
C GLY A 254 16.65 -28.03 -23.16
N TRP A 255 15.84 -27.31 -23.94
CA TRP A 255 14.91 -26.31 -23.44
C TRP A 255 13.79 -26.95 -22.59
N GLU A 256 13.20 -28.06 -23.05
CA GLU A 256 12.19 -28.81 -22.30
C GLU A 256 12.72 -29.35 -20.97
N ARG A 257 13.91 -29.96 -20.99
CA ARG A 257 14.61 -30.42 -19.78
C ARG A 257 14.92 -29.30 -18.80
N SER A 258 15.09 -28.08 -19.29
CA SER A 258 15.28 -26.89 -18.48
C SER A 258 13.94 -26.32 -17.95
N GLY A 259 12.83 -27.04 -18.10
CA GLY A 259 11.50 -26.57 -17.72
C GLY A 259 10.93 -25.54 -18.68
N LYS A 260 11.30 -25.62 -19.97
CA LYS A 260 10.94 -24.65 -21.02
C LYS A 260 11.43 -23.23 -20.68
N PHE A 261 12.60 -23.15 -20.04
CA PHE A 261 13.24 -21.92 -19.59
C PHE A 261 14.59 -21.70 -20.28
N GLY A 262 14.86 -20.45 -20.68
CA GLY A 262 16.14 -20.02 -21.25
C GLY A 262 16.04 -19.58 -22.71
N THR A 263 17.18 -19.16 -23.26
CA THR A 263 17.31 -18.71 -24.65
C THR A 263 17.97 -19.81 -25.47
N VAL A 264 17.31 -20.23 -26.54
CA VAL A 264 17.92 -21.11 -27.55
C VAL A 264 18.68 -20.23 -28.54
N VAL A 265 20.00 -20.43 -28.64
CA VAL A 265 20.86 -19.68 -29.56
C VAL A 265 21.17 -20.57 -30.76
N MET A 266 20.66 -20.17 -31.92
CA MET A 266 20.92 -20.84 -33.19
C MET A 266 21.77 -19.94 -34.09
N PRO A 267 22.75 -20.49 -34.84
CA PRO A 267 23.48 -19.72 -35.84
C PRO A 267 22.57 -19.31 -37.00
N THR A 268 22.95 -18.24 -37.70
CA THR A 268 22.19 -17.75 -38.85
C THR A 268 22.16 -18.82 -39.95
N GLY A 269 20.95 -19.26 -40.35
CA GLY A 269 20.73 -20.30 -41.36
C GLY A 269 20.56 -21.72 -40.81
N ALA A 270 20.47 -21.86 -39.49
CA ALA A 270 20.18 -23.11 -38.79
C ALA A 270 18.68 -23.41 -38.68
#